data_AF-A0A3M1L6M2-F1
#
_entry.id   AF-A0A3M1L6M2-F1
#
_cell.length_a   1.000
_cell.length_b   1.000
_cell.length_c   1.000
_cell.angle_alpha   90.00
_cell.angle_beta   90.00
_cell.angle_gamma   90.00
#
_symmetry.space_group_name_H-M   'P 1'
#
loop_
_entity.id
_entity.type
_entity.pdbx_description
1 polymer ?
#
loop_
_entity_poly.entity_id
_entity_poly.type
_entity_poly.pdbx_seq_one_letter_code
_entity_poly.pdbx_strand_id
1 'polypeptide(L)'
;MTSKYTTKTSKIQPARNNITITQIKQEIEKEWRFFPPFLAPALSMPQVLHNLWHQTIFAYLKNPLPALFKEKLFVYLSRLSSTPYFIVCHSCTLYSLGMTGAEIAQLLQLSLPQTQTDLEADLKILNRHTSPHHNWQPNSTVETSLLRSIAFLFAKPHQAEYIRLVVRQFLGAAKYSHLMALLSYIKACHQWTDNYPEISYKQDSRVKLSLAPLIMEEPSITGLFNQLSSE
;
A
#
# COMPACT_ATOMS: atom_id res chain seq x y z
N MET A 1 7.24 -57.94 10.16
CA MET A 1 6.27 -56.98 10.72
C MET A 1 6.01 -55.88 9.69
N THR A 2 4.98 -56.06 8.87
CA THR A 2 4.57 -55.13 7.80
C THR A 2 3.27 -54.45 8.24
N SER A 3 3.36 -53.19 8.69
CA SER A 3 2.19 -52.42 9.11
C SER A 3 1.53 -51.77 7.89
N LYS A 4 0.31 -52.20 7.59
CA LYS A 4 -0.58 -51.62 6.57
C LYS A 4 -1.17 -50.33 7.11
N TYR A 5 -0.78 -49.18 6.56
CA TYR A 5 -1.55 -47.95 6.69
C TYR A 5 -2.55 -47.88 5.53
N THR A 6 -3.79 -48.23 5.82
CA THR A 6 -4.94 -48.06 4.92
C THR A 6 -5.45 -46.63 5.07
N THR A 7 -5.09 -45.75 4.14
CA THR A 7 -5.59 -44.37 4.12
C THR A 7 -7.02 -44.36 3.59
N LYS A 8 -8.02 -44.26 4.47
CA LYS A 8 -9.38 -43.85 4.09
C LYS A 8 -9.32 -42.41 3.60
N THR A 9 -9.50 -42.20 2.30
CA THR A 9 -9.71 -40.88 1.70
C THR A 9 -11.07 -40.35 2.12
N SER A 10 -11.09 -39.58 3.23
CA SER A 10 -12.22 -38.71 3.55
C SER A 10 -12.26 -37.59 2.52
N LYS A 11 -13.24 -37.63 1.60
CA LYS A 11 -13.60 -36.50 0.75
C LYS A 11 -14.21 -35.41 1.62
N ILE A 12 -13.37 -34.59 2.24
CA ILE A 12 -13.80 -33.28 2.73
C ILE A 12 -13.90 -32.41 1.49
N GLN A 13 -15.11 -32.34 0.93
CA GLN A 13 -15.42 -31.37 -0.09
C GLN A 13 -15.88 -30.11 0.66
N PRO A 14 -15.07 -29.03 0.73
CA PRO A 14 -15.52 -27.83 1.41
C PRO A 14 -16.69 -27.27 0.59
N ALA A 15 -17.77 -26.90 1.28
CA ALA A 15 -18.89 -26.18 0.70
C ALA A 15 -18.35 -24.92 0.02
N ARG A 16 -18.22 -24.94 -1.31
CA ARG A 16 -17.93 -23.75 -2.10
C ARG A 16 -19.21 -22.92 -2.08
N ASN A 17 -19.24 -21.88 -1.24
CA ASN A 17 -19.99 -20.69 -1.60
C ASN A 17 -19.42 -20.23 -2.95
N ASN A 18 -20.08 -20.60 -4.05
CA ASN A 18 -19.67 -20.24 -5.41
C ASN A 18 -19.94 -18.76 -5.62
N ILE A 19 -19.05 -17.91 -5.09
CA ILE A 19 -19.06 -16.49 -5.37
C ILE A 19 -18.71 -16.30 -6.85
N THR A 20 -19.56 -15.57 -7.56
CA THR A 20 -19.41 -15.29 -8.99
C THR A 20 -18.64 -13.99 -9.23
N ILE A 21 -17.99 -13.86 -10.39
CA ILE A 21 -17.32 -12.61 -10.80
C ILE A 21 -18.27 -11.41 -10.74
N THR A 22 -19.50 -11.59 -11.21
CA THR A 22 -20.53 -10.54 -11.21
C THR A 22 -20.81 -10.03 -9.81
N GLN A 23 -20.95 -10.93 -8.82
CA GLN A 23 -21.16 -10.53 -7.43
C GLN A 23 -19.97 -9.76 -6.86
N ILE A 24 -18.74 -10.22 -7.08
CA ILE A 24 -17.54 -9.55 -6.58
C ILE A 24 -17.39 -8.17 -7.23
N LYS A 25 -17.61 -8.07 -8.55
CA LYS A 25 -17.54 -6.81 -9.28
C LYS A 25 -18.57 -5.81 -8.76
N GLN A 26 -19.81 -6.24 -8.54
CA GLN A 26 -20.86 -5.40 -7.95
C GLN A 26 -20.49 -4.91 -6.55
N GLU A 27 -19.87 -5.76 -5.73
CA GLU A 27 -19.39 -5.37 -4.40
C GLU A 27 -18.28 -4.31 -4.49
N ILE A 28 -17.29 -4.52 -5.36
CA ILE A 28 -16.22 -3.57 -5.64
C ILE A 28 -16.79 -2.22 -6.09
N GLU A 29 -17.67 -2.23 -7.09
CA GLU A 29 -18.26 -1.01 -7.64
C GLU A 29 -19.20 -0.31 -6.64
N LYS A 30 -19.84 -1.07 -5.73
CA LYS A 30 -20.63 -0.48 -4.64
C LYS A 30 -19.74 0.27 -3.65
N GLU A 31 -18.61 -0.30 -3.27
CA GLU A 31 -17.70 0.27 -2.27
C GLU A 31 -16.85 1.41 -2.87
N TRP A 32 -16.27 1.20 -4.05
CA TRP A 32 -15.35 2.14 -4.70
C TRP A 32 -15.98 3.06 -5.74
N ARG A 33 -17.22 2.81 -6.17
CA ARG A 33 -17.90 3.54 -7.27
C ARG A 33 -17.28 3.34 -8.64
N PHE A 34 -16.27 2.48 -8.76
CA PHE A 34 -15.69 2.01 -10.01
C PHE A 34 -15.01 0.66 -9.79
N PHE A 35 -14.65 -0.01 -10.88
CA PHE A 35 -13.82 -1.20 -10.85
C PHE A 35 -12.36 -0.82 -11.20
N PRO A 36 -11.40 -0.95 -10.27
CA PRO A 36 -10.03 -0.55 -10.55
C PRO A 36 -9.34 -1.46 -11.57
N PRO A 37 -8.60 -0.86 -12.53
CA PRO A 37 -7.89 -1.62 -13.55
C PRO A 37 -6.98 -2.73 -13.02
N PHE A 38 -6.32 -2.54 -11.86
CA PHE A 38 -5.40 -3.57 -11.35
C PHE A 38 -6.07 -4.90 -10.99
N LEU A 39 -7.39 -4.93 -10.79
CA LEU A 39 -8.15 -6.15 -10.51
C LEU A 39 -8.61 -6.87 -11.79
N ALA A 40 -8.52 -6.22 -12.95
CA ALA A 40 -9.00 -6.77 -14.22
C ALA A 40 -8.38 -8.12 -14.60
N PRO A 41 -7.06 -8.37 -14.39
CA PRO A 41 -6.48 -9.66 -14.75
C PRO A 41 -7.06 -10.85 -13.98
N ALA A 42 -7.67 -10.61 -12.81
CA ALA A 42 -8.28 -11.65 -11.99
C ALA A 42 -9.72 -12.02 -12.43
N LEU A 43 -10.30 -11.34 -13.44
CA LEU A 43 -11.68 -11.58 -13.89
C LEU A 43 -11.92 -12.98 -14.45
N SER A 44 -10.88 -13.66 -14.91
CA SER A 44 -10.96 -15.06 -15.39
C SER A 44 -10.98 -16.08 -14.24
N MET A 45 -10.65 -15.67 -13.01
CA MET A 45 -10.44 -16.56 -11.88
C MET A 45 -11.15 -16.04 -10.61
N PRO A 46 -12.43 -16.38 -10.38
CA PRO A 46 -13.25 -15.79 -9.31
C PRO A 46 -12.65 -15.90 -7.91
N GLN A 47 -11.95 -16.99 -7.60
CA GLN A 47 -11.32 -17.15 -6.29
C GLN A 47 -10.15 -16.17 -6.09
N VAL A 48 -9.38 -15.88 -7.15
CA VAL A 48 -8.28 -14.91 -7.10
C VAL A 48 -8.83 -13.51 -6.93
N LEU A 49 -9.85 -13.13 -7.72
CA LEU A 49 -10.49 -11.82 -7.60
C LEU A 49 -11.09 -11.62 -6.20
N HIS A 50 -11.78 -12.64 -5.68
CA HIS A 50 -12.36 -12.61 -4.34
C HIS A 50 -11.28 -12.42 -3.26
N ASN A 51 -10.16 -13.16 -3.35
CA ASN A 51 -9.06 -13.02 -2.41
C ASN A 51 -8.41 -11.63 -2.48
N LEU A 52 -8.11 -11.12 -3.69
CA LEU A 52 -7.56 -9.77 -3.87
C LEU A 52 -8.50 -8.72 -3.26
N TRP A 53 -9.79 -8.82 -3.54
CA TRP A 53 -10.78 -7.90 -3.00
C TRP A 53 -10.89 -7.96 -1.47
N HIS A 54 -10.90 -9.15 -0.88
CA HIS A 54 -10.90 -9.31 0.57
C HIS A 54 -9.65 -8.71 1.24
N GLN A 55 -8.48 -8.90 0.64
CA GLN A 55 -7.24 -8.29 1.13
C GLN A 55 -7.32 -6.76 1.04
N THR A 56 -7.82 -6.23 -0.08
CA THR A 56 -8.08 -4.79 -0.24
C THR A 56 -8.99 -4.24 0.85
N ILE A 57 -10.11 -4.90 1.13
CA ILE A 57 -11.05 -4.46 2.17
C ILE A 57 -10.35 -4.42 3.52
N PHE A 58 -9.69 -5.50 3.93
CA PHE A 58 -9.13 -5.62 5.27
C PHE A 58 -7.87 -4.77 5.46
N ALA A 59 -6.91 -4.90 4.56
CA ALA A 59 -5.58 -4.33 4.71
C ALA A 59 -5.51 -2.85 4.31
N TYR A 60 -6.41 -2.38 3.44
CA TYR A 60 -6.39 -1.02 2.92
C TYR A 60 -7.63 -0.21 3.32
N LEU A 61 -8.84 -0.65 2.96
CA LEU A 61 -10.05 0.18 3.18
C LEU A 61 -10.42 0.30 4.66
N LYS A 62 -10.57 -0.83 5.35
CA LYS A 62 -10.94 -0.89 6.78
C LYS A 62 -9.73 -0.78 7.72
N ASN A 63 -8.56 -0.45 7.19
CA ASN A 63 -7.36 -0.27 7.99
C ASN A 63 -7.48 1.01 8.85
N PRO A 64 -7.28 0.92 10.18
CA PRO A 64 -7.50 2.03 11.12
C PRO A 64 -6.39 3.09 11.11
N LEU A 65 -5.32 2.91 10.34
CA LEU A 65 -4.32 3.96 10.15
C LEU A 65 -4.93 5.17 9.43
N PRO A 66 -4.45 6.41 9.70
CA PRO A 66 -4.97 7.62 9.07
C PRO A 66 -4.97 7.52 7.55
N ALA A 67 -6.04 7.97 6.89
CA ALA A 67 -6.20 7.83 5.44
C ALA A 67 -5.03 8.45 4.66
N LEU A 68 -4.73 9.74 4.91
CA LEU A 68 -3.59 10.42 4.29
C LEU A 68 -2.26 9.68 4.51
N PHE A 69 -2.04 9.13 5.70
CA PHE A 69 -0.83 8.37 5.99
C PHE A 69 -0.74 7.08 5.15
N LYS A 70 -1.83 6.32 5.04
CA LYS A 70 -1.87 5.10 4.20
C LYS A 70 -1.56 5.42 2.75
N GLU A 71 -2.16 6.48 2.21
CA GLU A 71 -1.94 6.94 0.84
C GLU A 71 -0.49 7.40 0.61
N LYS A 72 0.09 8.19 1.53
CA LYS A 72 1.49 8.62 1.45
C LYS A 72 2.43 7.43 1.46
N LEU A 73 2.17 6.46 2.34
CA LEU A 73 2.96 5.24 2.43
C LEU A 73 2.84 4.42 1.13
N PHE A 74 1.65 4.32 0.54
CA PHE A 74 1.45 3.63 -0.73
C PHE A 74 2.24 4.28 -1.87
N VAL A 75 2.15 5.60 -2.04
CA VAL A 75 2.94 6.35 -3.05
C VAL A 75 4.43 6.13 -2.82
N TYR A 76 4.89 6.35 -1.58
CA TYR A 76 6.30 6.31 -1.24
C TYR A 76 6.92 4.93 -1.46
N LEU A 77 6.24 3.86 -1.07
CA LEU A 77 6.70 2.49 -1.30
C LEU A 77 6.62 2.09 -2.78
N SER A 78 5.55 2.47 -3.48
CA SER A 78 5.41 2.18 -4.92
C SER A 78 6.50 2.83 -5.76
N ARG A 79 6.95 4.03 -5.34
CA ARG A 79 8.11 4.68 -5.93
C ARG A 79 9.40 3.87 -5.74
N LEU A 80 9.61 3.32 -4.54
CA LEU A 80 10.80 2.51 -4.25
C LEU A 80 10.81 1.15 -4.96
N SER A 81 9.65 0.69 -5.41
CA SER A 81 9.48 -0.57 -6.16
C SER A 81 9.19 -0.35 -7.65
N SER A 82 9.36 0.88 -8.15
CA SER A 82 9.11 1.25 -9.56
C SER A 82 7.76 0.73 -10.09
N THR A 83 6.66 1.02 -9.37
CA THR A 83 5.30 0.59 -9.76
C THR A 83 4.43 1.78 -10.18
N PRO A 84 4.48 2.24 -11.46
CA PRO A 84 3.87 3.49 -11.91
C PRO A 84 2.37 3.58 -11.66
N TYR A 85 1.66 2.45 -11.79
CA TYR A 85 0.21 2.41 -11.61
C TYR A 85 -0.20 2.96 -10.23
N PHE A 86 0.44 2.48 -9.18
CA PHE A 86 0.11 2.89 -7.81
C PHE A 86 0.68 4.27 -7.46
N ILE A 87 1.83 4.65 -8.02
CA ILE A 87 2.38 6.00 -7.85
C ILE A 87 1.35 7.04 -8.30
N VAL A 88 0.85 6.94 -9.54
CA VAL A 88 -0.10 7.92 -10.10
C VAL A 88 -1.46 7.85 -9.40
N CYS A 89 -2.03 6.66 -9.22
CA CYS A 89 -3.37 6.51 -8.63
C CYS A 89 -3.44 7.01 -7.18
N HIS A 90 -2.43 6.70 -6.36
CA HIS A 90 -2.42 7.16 -4.98
C HIS A 90 -2.02 8.64 -4.88
N SER A 91 -1.21 9.18 -5.79
CA SER A 91 -0.98 10.64 -5.87
C SER A 91 -2.27 11.41 -6.19
N CYS A 92 -3.08 10.89 -7.11
CA CYS A 92 -4.41 11.45 -7.39
C CYS A 92 -5.35 11.37 -6.17
N THR A 93 -5.23 10.30 -5.38
CA THR A 93 -6.01 10.14 -4.13
C THR A 93 -5.55 11.15 -3.08
N LEU A 94 -4.24 11.33 -2.87
CA LEU A 94 -3.68 12.34 -1.99
C LEU A 94 -4.16 13.75 -2.34
N TYR A 95 -4.15 14.08 -3.63
CA TYR A 95 -4.65 15.36 -4.12
C TYR A 95 -6.13 15.56 -3.76
N SER A 96 -6.94 14.52 -4.00
CA SER A 96 -8.38 14.54 -3.69
C SER A 96 -8.67 14.60 -2.18
N LEU A 97 -7.72 14.20 -1.34
CA LEU A 97 -7.77 14.30 0.11
C LEU A 97 -7.23 15.65 0.64
N GLY A 98 -6.86 16.57 -0.25
CA GLY A 98 -6.48 17.94 0.10
C GLY A 98 -4.98 18.19 0.23
N MET A 99 -4.10 17.25 -0.17
CA MET A 99 -2.69 17.59 -0.35
C MET A 99 -2.50 18.43 -1.60
N THR A 100 -1.65 19.44 -1.50
CA THR A 100 -1.23 20.26 -2.64
C THR A 100 -0.33 19.47 -3.58
N GLY A 101 -0.25 19.90 -4.85
CA GLY A 101 0.69 19.34 -5.82
C GLY A 101 2.13 19.41 -5.32
N ALA A 102 2.52 20.52 -4.68
CA ALA A 102 3.85 20.71 -4.11
C ALA A 102 4.18 19.69 -3.00
N GLU A 103 3.23 19.42 -2.09
CA GLU A 103 3.44 18.40 -1.04
C GLU A 103 3.57 16.99 -1.63
N ILE A 104 2.82 16.68 -2.69
CA ILE A 104 2.92 15.39 -3.40
C ILE A 104 4.28 15.29 -4.11
N ALA A 105 4.74 16.37 -4.76
CA ALA A 105 6.06 16.42 -5.39
C ALA A 105 7.19 16.23 -4.37
N GLN A 106 7.08 16.82 -3.18
CA GLN A 106 8.03 16.61 -2.08
C GLN A 106 8.04 15.15 -1.60
N LEU A 107 6.87 14.53 -1.46
CA LEU A 107 6.77 13.10 -1.10
C LEU A 107 7.44 12.21 -2.15
N LEU A 108 7.21 12.47 -3.44
CA LEU A 108 7.83 11.74 -4.55
C LEU A 108 9.35 11.91 -4.61
N GLN A 109 9.90 12.94 -3.98
CA GLN A 109 11.34 13.18 -3.89
C GLN A 109 11.96 12.75 -2.56
N LEU A 110 11.15 12.38 -1.57
CA LEU A 110 11.61 11.98 -0.24
C LEU A 110 12.61 10.82 -0.35
N SER A 111 13.85 10.97 0.11
CA SER A 111 14.84 9.88 0.04
C SER A 111 14.60 8.84 1.13
N LEU A 112 15.04 7.59 0.92
CA LEU A 112 15.27 6.66 2.03
C LEU A 112 16.41 7.21 2.92
N PRO A 113 16.49 6.82 4.20
CA PRO A 113 17.71 7.01 4.98
C PRO A 113 18.91 6.43 4.22
N GLN A 114 19.91 7.28 3.92
CA GLN A 114 21.08 6.90 3.12
C GLN A 114 22.21 6.37 4.01
N THR A 115 22.27 6.88 5.24
CA THR A 115 23.26 6.49 6.24
C THR A 115 22.61 5.94 7.50
N GLN A 116 23.40 5.22 8.29
CA GLN A 116 23.00 4.80 9.64
C GLN A 116 22.64 6.00 10.52
N THR A 117 23.37 7.11 10.39
CA THR A 117 23.11 8.36 11.12
C THR A 117 21.73 8.94 10.78
N ASP A 118 21.34 8.94 9.50
CA ASP A 118 20.02 9.43 9.08
C ASP A 118 18.91 8.60 9.72
N LEU A 119 19.07 7.28 9.70
CA LEU A 119 18.11 6.36 10.28
C LEU A 119 18.03 6.54 11.80
N GLU A 120 19.15 6.69 12.49
CA GLU A 120 19.17 6.96 13.92
C GLU A 120 18.50 8.29 14.29
N ALA A 121 18.62 9.31 13.44
CA ALA A 121 17.91 10.58 13.63
C ALA A 121 16.38 10.38 13.55
N ASP A 122 15.90 9.63 12.56
CA ASP A 122 14.48 9.28 12.43
C ASP A 122 13.98 8.49 13.65
N LEU A 123 14.73 7.49 14.10
CA LEU A 123 14.36 6.67 15.26
C LEU A 123 14.37 7.48 16.57
N LYS A 124 15.30 8.43 16.74
CA LYS A 124 15.31 9.35 17.89
C LYS A 124 14.06 10.22 17.92
N ILE A 125 13.57 10.69 16.78
CA ILE A 125 12.32 11.46 16.69
C ILE A 125 11.14 10.61 17.14
N LEU A 126 11.02 9.36 16.66
CA LEU A 126 9.94 8.44 17.05
C LEU A 126 9.99 8.11 18.54
N ASN A 127 11.17 7.79 19.08
CA ASN A 127 11.33 7.47 20.50
C ASN A 127 10.91 8.62 21.42
N ARG A 128 11.20 9.88 21.05
CA ARG A 128 10.78 11.06 21.82
C ARG A 128 9.27 11.28 21.85
N HIS A 129 8.54 10.74 20.87
CA HIS A 129 7.09 10.91 20.71
C HIS A 129 6.31 9.62 21.00
N THR A 130 6.94 8.64 21.64
CA THR A 130 6.30 7.37 21.97
C THR A 130 5.32 7.59 23.13
N SER A 131 4.02 7.53 22.84
CA SER A 131 2.96 7.58 23.85
C SER A 131 1.83 6.62 23.44
N PRO A 132 1.18 5.90 24.38
CA PRO A 132 0.19 4.85 24.09
C PRO A 132 -1.00 5.29 23.21
N HIS A 133 -1.23 6.59 23.08
CA HIS A 133 -2.35 7.18 22.35
C HIS A 133 -1.92 8.24 21.33
N HIS A 134 -0.64 8.29 20.95
CA HIS A 134 -0.17 9.36 20.08
C HIS A 134 -0.85 9.29 18.70
N ASN A 135 -1.56 10.37 18.36
CA ASN A 135 -1.92 10.70 17.00
C ASN A 135 -0.89 11.73 16.53
N TRP A 136 -0.09 11.37 15.52
CA TRP A 136 0.82 12.31 14.90
C TRP A 136 0.04 13.23 13.95
N GLN A 137 0.52 14.46 13.80
CA GLN A 137 -0.06 15.39 12.84
C GLN A 137 0.37 15.02 11.41
N PRO A 138 -0.53 15.07 10.42
CA PRO A 138 -0.15 14.95 9.01
C PRO A 138 0.90 16.01 8.64
N ASN A 139 1.83 15.65 7.75
CA ASN A 139 2.91 16.52 7.26
C ASN A 139 3.91 16.98 8.35
N SER A 140 3.88 16.36 9.54
CA SER A 140 4.86 16.65 10.59
C SER A 140 6.17 15.91 10.38
N THR A 141 7.24 16.40 11.00
CA THR A 141 8.53 15.69 11.05
C THR A 141 8.41 14.27 11.61
N VAL A 142 7.49 14.06 12.58
CA VAL A 142 7.22 12.72 13.14
C VAL A 142 6.64 11.79 12.09
N GLU A 143 5.70 12.26 11.27
CA GLU A 143 5.15 11.47 10.16
C GLU A 143 6.22 11.14 9.12
N THR A 144 7.07 12.11 8.75
CA THR A 144 8.16 11.90 7.81
C THR A 144 9.17 10.86 8.32
N SER A 145 9.59 10.94 9.59
CA SER A 145 10.47 9.94 10.19
C SER A 145 9.82 8.57 10.28
N LEU A 146 8.50 8.50 10.52
CA LEU A 146 7.74 7.26 10.50
C LEU A 146 7.70 6.65 9.08
N LEU A 147 7.37 7.43 8.06
CA LEU A 147 7.36 7.00 6.65
C LEU A 147 8.72 6.44 6.24
N ARG A 148 9.82 7.18 6.52
CA ARG A 148 11.20 6.77 6.21
C ARG A 148 11.61 5.49 6.94
N SER A 149 11.27 5.37 8.22
CA SER A 149 11.56 4.16 9.01
C SER A 149 10.82 2.93 8.49
N ILE A 150 9.54 3.09 8.12
CA ILE A 150 8.73 2.01 7.55
C ILE A 150 9.22 1.64 6.15
N ALA A 151 9.61 2.61 5.33
CA ALA A 151 10.16 2.35 4.01
C ALA A 151 11.50 1.60 4.08
N PHE A 152 12.35 1.93 5.06
CA PHE A 152 13.55 1.15 5.33
C PHE A 152 13.21 -0.28 5.76
N LEU A 153 12.25 -0.46 6.68
CA LEU A 153 11.76 -1.79 7.09
C LEU A 153 11.24 -2.61 5.90
N PHE A 154 10.52 -1.95 4.98
CA PHE A 154 9.95 -2.57 3.80
C PHE A 154 11.02 -3.03 2.81
N ALA A 155 12.04 -2.20 2.57
CA ALA A 155 13.12 -2.43 1.62
C ALA A 155 14.22 -3.37 2.15
N LYS A 156 14.52 -3.34 3.46
CA LYS A 156 15.62 -4.09 4.10
C LYS A 156 15.14 -4.88 5.33
N PRO A 157 14.19 -5.84 5.18
CA PRO A 157 13.55 -6.50 6.31
C PRO A 157 14.53 -7.26 7.22
N HIS A 158 15.59 -7.85 6.67
CA HIS A 158 16.58 -8.60 7.46
C HIS A 158 17.50 -7.71 8.31
N GLN A 159 17.60 -6.41 8.00
CA GLN A 159 18.48 -5.45 8.68
C GLN A 159 17.71 -4.52 9.63
N ALA A 160 16.41 -4.78 9.84
CA ALA A 160 15.49 -3.83 10.46
C ALA A 160 14.97 -4.27 11.84
N GLU A 161 15.71 -5.10 12.59
CA GLU A 161 15.23 -5.60 13.90
C GLU A 161 14.97 -4.47 14.90
N TYR A 162 15.94 -3.58 15.10
CA TYR A 162 15.78 -2.44 15.98
C TYR A 162 14.67 -1.48 15.52
N ILE A 163 14.55 -1.26 14.21
CA ILE A 163 13.52 -0.41 13.61
C ILE A 163 12.12 -1.00 13.89
N ARG A 164 11.95 -2.32 13.77
CA ARG A 164 10.69 -2.99 14.10
C ARG A 164 10.28 -2.70 15.53
N LEU A 165 11.22 -2.76 16.47
CA LEU A 165 10.94 -2.49 17.88
C LEU A 165 10.49 -1.04 18.08
N VAL A 166 11.22 -0.06 17.53
CA VAL A 166 10.88 1.36 17.65
C VAL A 166 9.53 1.67 17.01
N VAL A 167 9.29 1.22 15.78
CA VAL A 167 8.01 1.46 15.08
C VAL A 167 6.85 0.79 15.80
N ARG A 168 7.04 -0.43 16.34
CA ARG A 168 6.02 -1.12 17.13
C ARG A 168 5.72 -0.40 18.45
N GLN A 169 6.74 0.11 19.12
CA GLN A 169 6.56 0.91 20.34
C GLN A 169 5.82 2.22 20.04
N PHE A 170 6.21 2.93 18.97
CA PHE A 170 5.59 4.18 18.55
C PHE A 170 4.10 4.01 18.20
N LEU A 171 3.75 2.98 17.42
CA LEU A 171 2.37 2.75 16.98
C LEU A 171 1.50 2.05 18.03
N GLY A 172 2.12 1.30 18.94
CA GLY A 172 1.44 0.29 19.75
C GLY A 172 1.09 -0.97 18.94
N ALA A 173 0.80 -2.07 19.66
CA ALA A 173 0.66 -3.39 19.06
C ALA A 173 -0.47 -3.50 18.01
N ALA A 174 -1.61 -2.85 18.25
CA ALA A 174 -2.77 -2.92 17.35
C ALA A 174 -2.51 -2.22 16.01
N LYS A 175 -2.14 -0.93 16.03
CA LYS A 175 -1.80 -0.18 14.82
C LYS A 175 -0.60 -0.78 14.08
N TYR A 176 0.39 -1.30 14.81
CA TYR A 176 1.52 -2.02 14.20
C TYR A 176 1.09 -3.27 13.43
N SER A 177 0.16 -4.07 13.98
CA SER A 177 -0.36 -5.26 13.29
C SER A 177 -1.11 -4.89 12.00
N HIS A 178 -1.91 -3.82 12.05
CA HIS A 178 -2.56 -3.27 10.85
C HIS A 178 -1.56 -2.67 9.85
N LEU A 179 -0.47 -2.07 10.32
CA LEU A 179 0.61 -1.63 9.45
C LEU A 179 1.23 -2.83 8.73
N MET A 180 1.56 -3.91 9.44
CA MET A 180 2.13 -5.11 8.80
C MET A 180 1.19 -5.71 7.75
N ALA A 181 -0.12 -5.77 8.04
CA ALA A 181 -1.11 -6.20 7.07
C ALA A 181 -1.13 -5.30 5.81
N LEU A 182 -1.07 -3.97 6.00
CA LEU A 182 -0.96 -3.02 4.89
C LEU A 182 0.33 -3.20 4.09
N LEU A 183 1.48 -3.36 4.74
CA LEU A 183 2.76 -3.56 4.05
C LEU A 183 2.77 -4.87 3.24
N SER A 184 2.24 -5.95 3.79
CA SER A 184 2.08 -7.22 3.08
C SER A 184 1.16 -7.07 1.86
N TYR A 185 0.05 -6.35 2.01
CA TYR A 185 -0.85 -6.04 0.91
C TYR A 185 -0.20 -5.18 -0.17
N ILE A 186 0.54 -4.14 0.19
CA ILE A 186 1.28 -3.29 -0.75
C ILE A 186 2.27 -4.14 -1.57
N LYS A 187 3.05 -5.01 -0.92
CA LYS A 187 3.97 -5.93 -1.62
C LYS A 187 3.23 -6.84 -2.60
N ALA A 188 2.11 -7.41 -2.17
CA ALA A 188 1.30 -8.27 -3.02
C ALA A 188 0.73 -7.49 -4.23
N CYS A 189 0.30 -6.25 -4.04
CA CYS A 189 -0.15 -5.36 -5.10
C CYS A 189 0.97 -5.05 -6.10
N HIS A 190 2.16 -4.65 -5.62
CA HIS A 190 3.32 -4.39 -6.49
C HIS A 190 3.67 -5.61 -7.33
N GLN A 191 3.88 -6.75 -6.66
CA GLN A 191 4.16 -8.00 -7.34
C GLN A 191 3.07 -8.39 -8.33
N TRP A 192 1.80 -8.19 -7.97
CA TRP A 192 0.68 -8.47 -8.86
C TRP A 192 0.77 -7.61 -10.13
N THR A 193 0.88 -6.29 -9.99
CA THR A 193 0.92 -5.39 -11.15
C THR A 193 2.16 -5.58 -12.02
N ASP A 194 3.30 -5.96 -11.44
CA ASP A 194 4.53 -6.24 -12.19
C ASP A 194 4.36 -7.44 -13.14
N ASN A 195 3.43 -8.36 -12.83
CA ASN A 195 3.14 -9.52 -13.67
C ASN A 195 2.02 -9.27 -14.71
N TYR A 196 1.47 -8.05 -14.77
CA TYR A 196 0.38 -7.67 -15.68
C TYR A 196 0.65 -6.27 -16.27
N PRO A 197 1.62 -6.13 -17.18
CA PRO A 197 2.04 -4.85 -17.75
C PRO A 197 0.96 -4.14 -18.58
N GLU A 198 -0.10 -4.84 -18.97
CA GLU A 198 -1.27 -4.27 -19.64
C GLU A 198 -2.12 -3.37 -18.73
N ILE A 199 -1.91 -3.43 -17.40
CA ILE A 199 -2.63 -2.57 -16.45
C ILE A 199 -2.22 -1.11 -16.67
N SER A 200 -3.20 -0.28 -17.06
CA SER A 200 -2.99 1.15 -17.27
C SER A 200 -3.68 1.99 -16.21
N TYR A 201 -2.94 2.91 -15.58
CA TYR A 201 -3.51 3.89 -14.66
C TYR A 201 -4.47 4.86 -15.34
N LYS A 202 -4.35 5.06 -16.67
CA LYS A 202 -5.20 5.96 -17.45
C LYS A 202 -6.68 5.57 -17.41
N GLN A 203 -6.97 4.31 -17.12
CA GLN A 203 -8.34 3.79 -17.03
C GLN A 203 -8.95 3.97 -15.63
N ASP A 204 -8.13 4.24 -14.61
CA ASP A 204 -8.57 4.37 -13.22
C ASP A 204 -9.36 5.67 -13.00
N SER A 205 -10.47 5.58 -12.28
CA SER A 205 -11.35 6.74 -12.04
C SER A 205 -10.67 7.83 -11.22
N ARG A 206 -9.77 7.48 -10.30
CA ARG A 206 -9.03 8.47 -9.49
C ARG A 206 -8.14 9.33 -10.39
N VAL A 207 -7.51 8.72 -11.37
CA VAL A 207 -6.66 9.39 -12.36
C VAL A 207 -7.51 10.30 -13.25
N LYS A 208 -8.61 9.78 -13.79
CA LYS A 208 -9.52 10.54 -14.66
C LYS A 208 -10.06 11.80 -13.99
N LEU A 209 -10.29 11.76 -12.69
CA LEU A 209 -10.83 12.87 -11.91
C LEU A 209 -9.76 13.88 -11.51
N SER A 210 -8.59 13.42 -11.07
CA SER A 210 -7.68 14.27 -10.30
C SER A 210 -6.31 14.51 -10.95
N LEU A 211 -5.94 13.77 -12.01
CA LEU A 211 -4.61 13.92 -12.61
C LEU A 211 -4.43 15.27 -13.33
N ALA A 212 -5.42 15.68 -14.12
CA ALA A 212 -5.35 16.95 -14.85
C ALA A 212 -5.23 18.18 -13.91
N PRO A 213 -6.08 18.34 -12.87
CA PRO A 213 -5.91 19.46 -11.94
C PRO A 213 -4.61 19.37 -11.14
N LEU A 214 -4.17 18.17 -10.75
CA LEU A 214 -2.87 17.98 -10.09
C LEU A 214 -1.70 18.48 -10.95
N ILE A 215 -1.67 18.14 -12.24
CA ILE A 215 -0.62 18.59 -13.17
C ILE A 215 -0.70 20.10 -13.41
N MET A 216 -1.91 20.67 -13.43
CA MET A 216 -2.10 22.11 -13.60
C MET A 216 -1.56 22.89 -12.40
N GLU A 217 -1.75 22.38 -11.18
CA GLU A 217 -1.25 22.99 -9.95
C GLU A 217 0.27 22.82 -9.80
N GLU A 218 0.81 21.63 -10.09
CA GLU A 218 2.24 21.33 -9.99
C GLU A 218 2.75 20.64 -11.28
N PRO A 219 3.12 21.41 -12.32
CA PRO A 219 3.54 20.85 -13.60
C PRO A 219 4.76 19.92 -13.52
N SER A 220 5.65 20.12 -12.53
CA SER A 220 6.85 19.31 -12.35
C SER A 220 6.55 17.84 -12.05
N ILE A 221 5.37 17.52 -11.51
CA ILE A 221 4.93 16.15 -11.21
C ILE A 221 4.94 15.26 -12.46
N THR A 222 4.68 15.82 -13.64
CA THR A 222 4.74 15.05 -14.89
C THR A 222 6.14 14.47 -15.12
N GLY A 223 7.18 15.28 -14.87
CA GLY A 223 8.57 14.85 -14.95
C GLY A 223 8.88 13.74 -13.95
N LEU A 224 8.40 13.90 -12.71
CA LEU A 224 8.56 12.89 -11.65
C LEU A 224 7.90 11.56 -12.02
N PHE A 225 6.66 11.57 -12.52
CA PHE A 225 5.99 10.34 -12.95
C PHE A 225 6.71 9.63 -14.11
N ASN A 226 7.24 10.40 -15.07
CA ASN A 226 7.96 9.84 -16.22
C ASN A 226 9.30 9.22 -15.83
N GLN A 227 10.07 9.89 -14.96
CA GLN A 227 11.34 9.37 -14.44
C GLN A 227 11.11 8.03 -13.72
N LEU A 228 10.08 7.96 -12.89
CA LEU A 228 9.74 6.77 -12.10
C LEU A 228 9.09 5.63 -12.90
N SER A 229 8.79 5.86 -14.18
CA SER A 229 8.26 4.84 -15.11
C SER A 229 9.30 4.30 -16.08
N SER A 230 10.53 4.84 -16.05
CA SER A 230 11.61 4.53 -17.00
C SER A 230 12.80 3.79 -16.35
N GLU A 231 12.71 3.49 -15.05
CA GLU A 231 13.68 2.70 -14.27
C GLU A 231 13.12 1.31 -13.98
#